data_AF-A0A4R1NGR4-F1
#
_entry.id   AF-A0A4R1NGR4-F1
#
_cell.length_a   1.000
_cell.length_b   1.000
_cell.length_c   1.000
_cell.angle_alpha   90.00
_cell.angle_beta   90.00
_cell.angle_gamma   90.00
#
_symmetry.space_group_name_H-M   'P 1'
#
loop_
_entity.id
_entity.type
_entity.pdbx_description
1 polymer ?
#
loop_
_entity_poly.entity_id
_entity_poly.type
_entity_poly.pdbx_seq_one_letter_code
_entity_poly.pdbx_strand_id
1 'polypeptide(L)'
;MKFIEIVGNASTTAFRNGKNLGHNVNVSAYENGDNIMLYVESNGSRVNQIRGKSLSRAEYEDFCEQNRRNLSIHALNSMGCTTVFNDVE
;
A
#
# COMPACT_ATOMS: atom_id res chain seq x y z
N MET A 1 0.40 -4.78 17.26
CA MET A 1 -0.07 -4.30 15.94
C MET A 1 -1.46 -4.83 15.68
N LYS A 2 -2.39 -3.96 15.28
CA LYS A 2 -3.78 -4.31 14.99
C LYS A 2 -4.10 -3.97 13.53
N PHE A 3 -4.69 -4.89 12.78
CA PHE A 3 -5.14 -4.61 11.41
C PHE A 3 -6.24 -3.54 11.42
N ILE A 4 -6.18 -2.59 10.49
CA ILE A 4 -7.19 -1.55 10.31
C ILE A 4 -7.98 -1.82 9.04
N GLU A 5 -7.30 -1.82 7.89
CA GLU A 5 -7.94 -1.94 6.58
C GLU A 5 -6.95 -2.36 5.48
N ILE A 6 -7.51 -2.75 4.34
CA ILE A 6 -6.81 -2.74 3.05
C ILE A 6 -6.97 -1.34 2.46
N VAL A 7 -5.87 -0.63 2.27
CA VAL A 7 -5.83 0.77 1.84
C VAL A 7 -6.48 0.91 0.46
N GLY A 8 -7.58 1.66 0.39
CA GLY A 8 -8.37 1.84 -0.83
C GLY A 8 -9.20 0.61 -1.25
N ASN A 9 -9.28 -0.42 -0.39
CA ASN A 9 -10.06 -1.65 -0.58
C ASN A 9 -9.93 -2.28 -1.99
N ALA A 10 -8.69 -2.34 -2.49
CA ALA A 10 -8.40 -2.81 -3.84
C ALA A 10 -7.10 -3.62 -3.89
N SER A 11 -6.98 -4.47 -4.90
CA SER A 11 -5.81 -5.29 -5.19
C SER A 11 -5.47 -5.26 -6.67
N THR A 12 -4.20 -5.44 -7.01
CA THR A 12 -3.74 -5.43 -8.40
C THR A 12 -2.52 -6.34 -8.62
N THR A 13 -2.05 -6.41 -9.86
CA THR A 13 -0.70 -6.87 -10.17
C THR A 13 0.28 -5.72 -9.98
N ALA A 14 1.30 -5.94 -9.15
CA ALA A 14 2.31 -4.93 -8.84
C ALA A 14 3.73 -5.43 -9.12
N PHE A 15 4.62 -4.49 -9.37
CA PHE A 15 6.03 -4.73 -9.70
C PHE A 15 6.93 -3.86 -8.85
N ARG A 16 8.19 -4.27 -8.69
CA ARG A 16 9.25 -3.44 -8.13
C ARG A 16 10.54 -3.66 -8.88
N ASN A 17 11.15 -2.58 -9.38
CA ASN A 17 12.35 -2.64 -10.21
C ASN A 17 12.21 -3.66 -11.37
N GLY A 18 11.04 -3.69 -12.02
CA GLY A 18 10.72 -4.63 -13.10
C GLY A 18 10.40 -6.08 -12.67
N LYS A 19 10.49 -6.43 -11.37
CA LYS A 19 10.15 -7.77 -10.88
C LYS A 19 8.68 -7.84 -10.42
N ASN A 20 7.96 -8.87 -10.85
CA ASN A 20 6.57 -9.12 -10.46
C ASN A 20 6.48 -9.51 -8.97
N LEU A 21 5.58 -8.84 -8.23
CA LEU A 21 5.30 -9.09 -6.81
C LEU A 21 4.10 -10.06 -6.60
N GLY A 22 3.27 -10.25 -7.63
CA GLY A 22 2.09 -11.11 -7.64
C GLY A 22 0.88 -10.43 -8.27
N HIS A 23 -0.25 -11.14 -8.32
CA HIS A 23 -1.49 -10.72 -8.99
C HIS A 23 -2.63 -10.27 -8.06
N ASN A 24 -2.44 -10.40 -6.75
CA ASN A 24 -3.37 -9.93 -5.71
C ASN A 24 -2.56 -9.16 -4.66
N VAL A 25 -1.93 -8.08 -5.13
CA VAL A 25 -1.07 -7.22 -4.32
C VAL A 25 -1.87 -6.02 -3.84
N ASN A 26 -1.78 -5.73 -2.55
CA ASN A 26 -2.43 -4.58 -1.92
C ASN A 26 -1.50 -3.94 -0.88
N VAL A 27 -1.94 -2.81 -0.32
CA VAL A 27 -1.34 -2.22 0.89
C VAL A 27 -2.31 -2.39 2.04
N SER A 28 -1.83 -2.94 3.14
CA SER A 28 -2.60 -3.10 4.38
C SER A 28 -2.09 -2.16 5.45
N ALA A 29 -3.03 -1.48 6.12
CA ALA A 29 -2.76 -0.56 7.21
C ALA A 29 -2.94 -1.24 8.56
N TYR A 30 -1.98 -1.02 9.46
CA TYR A 30 -1.97 -1.57 10.81
C TYR A 30 -1.70 -0.48 11.83
N GLU A 31 -2.44 -0.49 12.93
CA GLU A 31 -2.20 0.40 14.06
C GLU A 31 -1.07 -0.16 14.93
N ASN A 32 -0.12 0.71 15.27
CA ASN A 32 1.01 0.40 16.15
C ASN A 32 1.32 1.59 17.07
N GLY A 33 0.64 1.64 18.22
CA GLY A 33 0.68 2.81 19.09
C GLY A 33 0.05 4.01 18.38
N ASP A 34 0.77 5.13 18.36
CA ASP A 34 0.31 6.38 17.72
C ASP A 34 0.54 6.41 16.20
N ASN A 35 1.10 5.35 15.63
CA ASN A 35 1.47 5.26 14.22
C ASN A 35 0.60 4.25 13.46
N ILE A 36 0.45 4.54 12.16
CA ILE A 36 -0.10 3.66 11.14
C ILE A 36 1.06 3.07 10.35
N MET A 37 1.17 1.75 10.38
CA MET A 37 2.15 0.97 9.64
C MET A 37 1.52 0.41 8.37
N LEU A 38 2.07 0.80 7.22
CA LEU A 38 1.66 0.31 5.91
C LEU A 38 2.59 -0.82 5.45
N TYR A 39 2.01 -1.93 5.00
CA TYR A 39 2.75 -3.05 4.41
C TYR A 39 2.17 -3.44 3.06
N VAL A 40 3.06 -3.82 2.14
CA VAL A 40 2.65 -4.46 0.88
C VAL A 40 2.43 -5.95 1.13
N GLU A 41 1.28 -6.45 0.71
CA GLU A 41 0.91 -7.87 0.84
C GLU A 41 0.52 -8.43 -0.52
N SER A 42 0.86 -9.70 -0.74
CA SER A 42 0.52 -10.49 -1.93
C SER A 42 -0.19 -11.75 -1.46
N ASN A 43 -1.45 -11.95 -1.87
CA ASN A 43 -2.30 -13.05 -1.40
C ASN A 43 -2.39 -13.15 0.14
N GLY A 44 -2.52 -12.00 0.82
CA GLY A 44 -2.63 -11.93 2.28
C GLY A 44 -1.33 -12.25 3.04
N SER A 45 -0.20 -12.34 2.33
CA SER A 45 1.12 -12.53 2.93
C SER A 45 2.01 -11.32 2.66
N ARG A 46 2.77 -10.89 3.67
CA ARG A 46 3.69 -9.75 3.52
C ARG A 46 4.77 -9.99 2.49
N VAL A 47 5.02 -8.99 1.67
CA VAL A 47 6.14 -8.97 0.73
C VAL A 47 7.39 -8.48 1.46
N ASN A 48 8.15 -9.43 2.04
CA ASN A 48 9.32 -9.14 2.90
C ASN A 48 10.42 -8.26 2.26
N GLN A 49 10.47 -8.20 0.93
CA GLN A 49 11.44 -7.39 0.21
C GLN A 49 11.12 -5.88 0.31
N ILE A 50 9.88 -5.52 0.62
CA ILE A 50 9.40 -4.14 0.72
C ILE A 50 9.34 -3.74 2.19
N ARG A 51 10.08 -2.69 2.54
CA ARG A 51 10.04 -2.13 3.90
C ARG A 51 8.68 -1.49 4.13
N GLY A 52 8.11 -1.73 5.30
CA GLY A 52 6.91 -1.03 5.74
C GLY A 52 7.15 0.47 5.85
N LYS A 53 6.09 1.26 5.68
CA LYS A 53 6.12 2.72 5.86
C LYS A 53 5.34 3.06 7.13
N SER A 54 5.96 3.81 8.02
CA SER A 54 5.32 4.33 9.23
C SER A 54 4.83 5.74 8.94
N LEU A 55 3.62 6.04 9.35
CA LEU A 55 3.01 7.37 9.33
C LEU A 55 2.39 7.62 10.70
N SER A 56 2.38 8.87 11.15
CA SER A 56 1.44 9.28 12.19
C SER A 56 0.01 9.13 11.70
N ARG A 57 -0.96 9.10 12.61
CA ARG A 57 -2.39 9.06 12.24
C ARG A 57 -2.78 10.23 11.32
N ALA A 58 -2.35 11.44 11.64
CA ALA A 58 -2.64 12.63 10.84
C ALA A 58 -2.06 12.53 9.42
N GLU A 59 -0.81 12.09 9.28
CA GLU A 59 -0.19 11.88 7.96
C GLU A 59 -0.91 10.80 7.14
N TYR A 60 -1.44 9.76 7.78
CA TYR A 60 -2.23 8.74 7.09
C TYR A 60 -3.57 9.29 6.61
N GLU A 61 -4.29 10.02 7.46
CA GLU A 61 -5.57 10.66 7.11
C GLU A 61 -5.38 11.67 5.96
N ASP A 62 -4.36 12.52 6.03
CA ASP A 62 -4.01 13.47 4.98
C ASP A 62 -3.66 12.74 3.68
N PHE A 63 -2.88 11.65 3.76
CA PHE A 63 -2.54 10.82 2.61
C PHE A 63 -3.79 10.23 1.95
N CYS A 64 -4.72 9.71 2.74
CA CYS A 64 -5.99 9.15 2.25
C CYS A 64 -6.86 10.21 1.58
N GLU A 65 -6.93 11.42 2.14
CA GLU A 65 -7.74 12.49 1.59
C GLU A 65 -7.17 13.02 0.27
N GLN A 66 -5.85 13.28 0.22
CA GLN A 66 -5.17 13.77 -0.98
C GLN A 66 -5.25 12.78 -2.16
N ASN A 67 -5.24 11.48 -1.86
CA ASN A 67 -5.20 10.42 -2.85
C ASN A 67 -6.50 9.61 -2.89
N ARG A 68 -7.64 10.24 -2.53
CA ARG A 68 -8.94 9.55 -2.41
C ARG A 68 -9.30 8.75 -3.68
N ARG A 69 -8.98 9.29 -4.86
CA ARG A 69 -9.04 8.54 -6.12
C ARG A 69 -7.77 7.72 -6.29
N ASN A 70 -7.91 6.45 -6.65
CA ASN A 70 -6.78 5.54 -6.87
C ASN A 70 -5.88 5.36 -5.63
N LEU A 71 -6.45 5.45 -4.42
CA LEU A 71 -5.71 5.40 -3.15
C LEU A 71 -4.78 4.17 -3.05
N SER A 72 -5.23 3.00 -3.50
CA SER A 72 -4.42 1.78 -3.51
C SER A 72 -3.20 1.87 -4.42
N ILE A 73 -3.33 2.50 -5.60
CA ILE A 73 -2.22 2.71 -6.55
C ILE A 73 -1.22 3.71 -5.96
N HIS A 74 -1.70 4.84 -5.41
CA HIS A 74 -0.83 5.81 -4.77
C HIS A 74 -0.12 5.23 -3.55
N ALA A 75 -0.77 4.36 -2.77
CA ALA A 75 -0.15 3.67 -1.64
C ALA A 75 1.00 2.77 -2.12
N LEU A 76 0.77 1.94 -3.15
CA LEU A 76 1.80 1.10 -3.76
C LEU A 76 2.96 1.91 -4.33
N ASN A 77 2.67 3.01 -5.05
CA ASN A 77 3.67 3.92 -5.59
C ASN A 77 4.54 4.55 -4.49
N SER A 78 3.92 4.95 -3.37
CA SER A 78 4.63 5.52 -2.23
C SER A 78 5.58 4.53 -1.52
N MET A 79 5.42 3.23 -1.82
CA MET A 79 6.25 2.12 -1.33
C MET A 79 7.27 1.65 -2.39
N GLY A 80 7.40 2.39 -3.51
CA GLY A 80 8.30 2.09 -4.61
C GLY A 80 7.84 0.94 -5.50
N CYS A 81 6.53 0.64 -5.53
CA CYS A 81 5.95 -0.33 -6.44
C CYS A 81 5.32 0.37 -7.64
N THR A 82 5.29 -0.28 -8.80
CA THR A 82 4.45 0.12 -9.93
C THR A 82 3.32 -0.88 -10.12
N THR A 83 2.25 -0.49 -10.79
CA THR A 83 1.12 -1.38 -11.08
C THR A 83 0.87 -1.47 -12.58
N VAL A 84 0.11 -2.47 -13.00
CA VAL A 84 -0.37 -2.57 -14.40
C VAL A 84 -1.27 -1.41 -14.82
N PHE A 85 -1.71 -0.56 -13.89
CA PHE A 85 -2.56 0.60 -14.13
C PHE A 85 -1.80 1.93 -14.15
N ASN A 86 -0.48 1.91 -13.89
CA ASN A 86 0.31 3.15 -13.86
C ASN A 86 0.44 3.83 -15.24
N ASP A 87 0.05 3.16 -16.32
CA ASP A 87 0.10 3.70 -17.70
C ASP A 87 -1.22 4.37 -18.15
N VAL A 88 -2.19 4.55 -17.25
CA VAL A 88 -3.49 5.19 -17.56
C VAL A 88 -3.56 6.56 -16.86
N GLU A 89 -2.85 7.54 -17.42
CA GLU A 89 -3.11 8.98 -17.18
C GLU A 89 -4.19 9.51 -18.13
#